data_AF-A0A519KVJ6-F1
#
_entry.id   AF-A0A519KVJ6-F1
#
_cell.length_a   1.000
_cell.length_b   1.000
_cell.length_c   1.000
_cell.angle_alpha   90.00
_cell.angle_beta   90.00
_cell.angle_gamma   90.00
#
_symmetry.space_group_name_H-M   'P 1'
#
loop_
_entity.id
_entity.type
_entity.pdbx_description
1 polymer ?
#
loop_
_entity_poly.entity_id
_entity_poly.type
_entity_poly.pdbx_seq_one_letter_code
_entity_poly.pdbx_strand_id
1 'polypeptide(L)'
;MRSSLQAPVRPRYGLLDVVGLLLRETILMIVVFVVIFALGAAAVLTVMKKSYTATASVFAGVGQEYVYQPRVGTSERGQAPTADEVSQSEAAILGSTEVKQRVIEALGPRLFQGSQPSTKSQPEQVQDAMKVL
;
A
#
# COMPACT_ATOMS: atom_id res chain seq x y z
N MET A 1 17.24 10.57 80.14
CA MET A 1 17.36 9.99 78.79
C MET A 1 16.29 10.62 77.90
N ARG A 2 16.66 11.40 76.88
CA ARG A 2 15.71 11.94 75.89
C ARG A 2 15.95 11.22 74.58
N SER A 3 15.00 10.38 74.17
CA SER A 3 15.02 9.72 72.86
C SER A 3 14.60 10.72 71.79
N SER A 4 15.53 11.09 70.91
CA SER A 4 15.22 11.80 69.67
C SER A 4 14.83 10.79 68.60
N LEU A 5 13.54 10.65 68.33
CA LEU A 5 13.05 9.92 67.15
C LEU A 5 13.37 10.75 65.90
N GLN A 6 14.35 10.29 65.12
CA GLN A 6 14.60 10.85 63.78
C GLN A 6 13.49 10.36 62.85
N ALA A 7 12.61 11.26 62.45
CA ALA A 7 11.63 11.00 61.41
C ALA A 7 12.35 10.90 60.04
N PRO A 8 12.01 9.92 59.18
CA PRO A 8 12.58 9.84 57.85
C PRO A 8 12.03 10.99 56.99
N VAL A 9 12.87 11.99 56.72
CA VAL A 9 12.56 13.05 55.76
C VAL A 9 12.54 12.44 54.37
N ARG A 10 11.35 12.30 53.78
CA ARG A 10 11.21 11.83 52.40
C ARG A 10 11.68 12.95 51.47
N PRO A 11 12.76 12.76 50.69
CA PRO A 11 13.23 13.81 49.79
C PRO A 11 12.12 14.11 48.78
N ARG A 12 11.62 15.34 48.79
CA ARG A 12 10.71 15.85 47.77
C ARG A 12 11.57 16.43 46.66
N TYR A 13 11.83 15.64 45.63
CA TYR A 13 12.54 16.12 44.44
C TYR A 13 11.73 17.24 43.78
N GLY A 14 12.34 18.43 43.66
CA GLY A 14 11.79 19.54 42.89
C GLY A 14 12.11 19.38 41.40
N LEU A 15 11.41 20.12 40.53
CA LEU A 15 11.64 20.08 39.07
C LEU A 15 13.10 20.33 38.68
N LEU A 16 13.76 21.30 39.33
CA LEU A 16 15.16 21.63 39.07
C LEU A 16 16.13 20.51 39.52
N ASP A 17 15.76 19.74 40.54
CA ASP A 17 16.55 18.63 41.06
C ASP A 17 16.52 17.45 40.08
N VAL A 18 15.35 17.20 39.46
CA VAL A 18 15.19 16.21 38.38
C VAL A 18 16.02 16.60 37.16
N VAL A 19 16.03 17.87 36.76
CA VAL A 19 16.87 18.35 35.65
C VAL A 19 18.36 18.20 35.98
N GLY A 20 18.75 18.50 37.22
CA GLY A 20 20.13 18.29 37.71
C GLY A 20 20.55 16.81 37.64
N LEU A 21 19.67 15.89 38.04
CA LEU A 21 19.88 14.44 37.89
C LEU A 21 20.00 14.06 36.40
N LEU A 22 19.10 14.52 35.53
CA LEU A 22 19.20 14.21 34.09
C LEU A 22 20.53 14.68 33.46
N LEU A 23 21.05 15.84 33.87
CA LEU A 23 22.34 16.35 33.40
C LEU A 23 23.53 15.54 33.91
N ARG A 24 23.46 15.03 35.14
CA ARG A 24 24.48 14.15 35.71
C ARG A 24 24.48 12.78 35.01
N GLU A 25 23.31 12.25 34.69
CA GLU A 25 23.13 10.97 34.01
C GLU A 25 23.06 11.09 32.47
N THR A 26 23.66 12.13 31.88
CA THR A 26 23.68 12.38 30.41
C THR A 26 24.14 11.18 29.59
N ILE A 27 25.13 10.42 30.05
CA ILE A 27 25.60 9.21 29.36
C ILE A 27 24.49 8.15 29.31
N LEU A 28 23.79 7.92 30.42
CA LEU A 28 22.70 6.95 30.49
C LEU A 28 21.53 7.40 29.61
N MET A 29 21.21 8.70 29.60
CA MET A 29 20.21 9.28 28.70
C MET A 29 20.56 9.03 27.23
N ILE A 30 21.81 9.26 26.83
CA ILE A 30 22.28 9.01 25.46
C ILE A 30 22.16 7.52 25.11
N VAL A 31 22.56 6.62 26.00
CA VAL A 31 22.45 5.17 25.75
C VAL A 31 21.00 4.75 25.52
N VAL A 32 20.09 5.18 26.39
CA VAL A 32 18.65 4.89 26.23
C VAL A 32 18.12 5.47 24.93
N PHE A 33 18.49 6.71 24.60
CA PHE A 33 18.09 7.36 23.34
C PHE A 33 18.58 6.56 22.12
N VAL A 34 19.85 6.12 22.12
CA VAL A 34 20.43 5.32 21.04
C VAL A 34 19.71 3.98 20.90
N VAL A 35 19.36 3.32 22.01
CA VAL A 35 18.61 2.05 21.97
C VAL A 35 17.22 2.26 21.35
N ILE A 36 16.46 3.27 21.80
CA ILE A 36 15.13 3.57 21.27
C ILE A 36 15.23 3.95 19.79
N PHE A 37 16.21 4.78 19.43
CA PHE A 37 16.45 5.18 18.05
C PHE A 37 16.79 3.98 17.16
N ALA A 38 17.68 3.09 17.61
CA ALA A 38 18.06 1.89 16.87
C ALA A 38 16.87 0.95 16.65
N LEU A 39 16.03 0.76 17.67
CA LEU A 39 14.81 -0.03 17.56
C LEU A 39 13.80 0.60 16.59
N GLY A 40 13.60 1.92 16.66
CA GLY A 40 12.74 2.65 15.74
C GLY A 40 13.24 2.60 14.30
N ALA A 41 14.53 2.82 14.08
CA ALA A 41 15.16 2.74 12.77
C ALA A 41 15.07 1.32 12.19
N ALA A 42 15.35 0.30 13.00
CA ALA A 42 15.19 -1.10 12.59
C ALA A 42 13.74 -1.40 12.20
N ALA A 43 12.76 -0.95 12.99
CA ALA A 43 11.35 -1.14 12.68
C ALA A 43 10.96 -0.48 11.34
N VAL A 44 11.36 0.76 11.10
CA VAL A 44 11.06 1.46 9.84
C VAL A 44 11.71 0.74 8.65
N LEU A 45 12.99 0.39 8.76
CA LEU A 45 13.75 -0.21 7.66
C LEU A 45 13.33 -1.66 7.36
N THR A 46 12.84 -2.40 8.36
CA THR A 46 12.50 -3.82 8.19
C THR A 46 11.01 -4.08 7.97
N VAL A 47 10.13 -3.30 8.60
CA VAL A 47 8.68 -3.57 8.59
C VAL A 47 7.97 -2.80 7.48
N MET A 48 8.43 -1.60 7.13
CA MET A 48 7.72 -0.76 6.16
C MET A 48 8.15 -1.10 4.73
N LYS A 49 7.29 -1.80 3.99
CA LYS A 49 7.45 -2.00 2.56
C LYS A 49 7.08 -0.71 1.82
N LYS A 50 8.02 -0.19 1.03
CA LYS A 50 7.77 0.97 0.17
C LYS A 50 6.85 0.54 -0.97
N SER A 51 5.61 1.01 -0.97
CA SER A 51 4.69 0.85 -2.10
C SER A 51 4.88 1.99 -3.09
N TYR A 52 4.91 1.66 -4.38
CA TYR A 52 4.89 2.64 -5.46
C TYR A 52 3.58 2.49 -6.21
N THR A 53 2.72 3.49 -6.15
CA THR A 53 1.47 3.54 -6.92
C THR A 53 1.78 3.95 -8.35
N ALA A 54 1.50 3.07 -9.31
CA ALA A 54 1.52 3.37 -10.73
C ALA A 54 0.09 3.68 -11.20
N THR A 55 -0.08 4.77 -11.95
CA THR A 55 -1.37 5.15 -12.54
C THR A 55 -1.27 5.01 -14.06
N ALA A 56 -2.23 4.32 -14.66
CA ALA A 56 -2.38 4.21 -16.11
C ALA A 56 -3.75 4.79 -16.52
N SER A 57 -3.79 5.48 -17.65
CA SER A 57 -5.03 5.92 -18.29
C SER A 57 -5.11 5.31 -19.69
N VAL A 58 -6.30 4.84 -20.06
CA VAL A 58 -6.59 4.29 -21.39
C VAL A 58 -7.65 5.16 -22.04
N PHE A 59 -7.39 5.61 -23.26
CA PHE A 59 -8.36 6.36 -24.06
C PHE A 59 -9.15 5.40 -24.93
N ALA A 60 -10.47 5.33 -24.73
CA ALA A 60 -11.41 4.59 -25.57
C ALA A 60 -12.13 5.58 -26.50
N GLY A 61 -11.80 5.57 -27.78
CA GLY A 61 -12.41 6.43 -28.80
C GLY A 61 -13.17 5.63 -29.85
N VAL A 62 -14.14 6.27 -30.51
CA VAL A 62 -14.94 5.65 -31.59
C VAL A 62 -14.16 5.70 -32.89
N GLY A 63 -13.70 4.54 -33.36
CA GLY A 63 -13.18 4.39 -34.72
C GLY A 63 -14.26 3.98 -35.73
N GLN A 64 -13.96 4.13 -37.02
CA GLN A 64 -14.86 3.74 -38.14
C GLN A 64 -15.16 2.23 -38.14
N GLU A 65 -14.38 1.43 -37.42
CA GLU A 65 -14.55 0.00 -37.22
C GLU A 65 -15.82 -0.40 -36.45
N TYR A 66 -16.39 0.50 -35.62
CA TYR A 66 -17.61 0.18 -34.87
C TYR A 66 -18.89 0.37 -35.69
N VAL A 67 -18.79 0.93 -36.90
CA VAL A 67 -19.92 1.15 -37.79
C VAL A 67 -19.86 0.13 -38.92
N TYR A 68 -20.82 -0.79 -38.97
CA TYR A 68 -20.99 -1.65 -40.13
C TYR A 68 -21.32 -0.80 -41.37
N GLN A 69 -20.37 -0.71 -42.30
CA GLN A 69 -20.57 -0.12 -43.62
C GLN A 69 -20.74 -1.25 -44.64
N PRO A 70 -21.97 -1.57 -45.09
CA PRO A 70 -22.15 -2.52 -46.17
C PRO A 70 -21.51 -1.96 -47.44
N ARG A 71 -20.56 -2.70 -48.02
CA ARG A 71 -19.92 -2.32 -49.31
C ARG A 71 -20.83 -2.58 -50.52
N VAL A 72 -21.88 -3.37 -50.34
CA VAL A 72 -22.88 -3.73 -51.35
C VAL A 72 -24.26 -3.85 -50.71
N GLY A 73 -25.28 -3.30 -51.38
CA GLY A 73 -26.68 -3.31 -50.92
C GLY A 73 -27.11 -2.06 -50.14
N THR A 74 -28.35 -1.63 -50.33
CA THR A 74 -28.99 -0.49 -49.65
C THR A 74 -29.54 -0.89 -48.28
N SER A 75 -28.79 -1.68 -47.50
CA SER A 75 -29.20 -2.04 -46.15
C SER A 75 -29.07 -0.81 -45.24
N GLU A 76 -30.07 -0.59 -44.37
CA GLU A 76 -30.05 0.50 -43.40
C GLU A 76 -28.73 0.50 -42.62
N ARG A 77 -28.02 1.62 -42.67
CA ARG A 77 -26.78 1.80 -41.92
C ARG A 77 -27.18 1.78 -40.44
N GLY A 78 -26.71 0.78 -39.70
CA GLY A 78 -26.86 0.74 -38.25
C GLY A 78 -26.37 2.05 -37.65
N GLN A 79 -27.12 2.60 -36.69
CA GLN A 79 -26.75 3.83 -36.02
C GLN A 79 -25.37 3.65 -35.37
N ALA A 80 -24.47 4.60 -35.63
CA ALA A 80 -23.12 4.54 -35.07
C ALA A 80 -23.21 4.63 -33.54
N PRO A 81 -22.54 3.75 -32.78
CA PRO A 81 -22.43 3.86 -31.34
C PRO A 81 -21.88 5.23 -30.95
N THR A 82 -22.46 5.83 -29.91
CA THR A 82 -21.95 7.10 -29.38
C THR A 82 -20.62 6.88 -28.65
N ALA A 83 -19.81 7.93 -28.54
CA ALA A 83 -18.51 7.83 -27.86
C ALA A 83 -18.61 7.40 -26.40
N ASP A 84 -19.68 7.81 -25.73
CA ASP A 84 -19.94 7.43 -24.35
C ASP A 84 -20.29 5.94 -24.23
N GLU A 85 -21.10 5.39 -25.15
CA GLU A 85 -21.46 3.97 -25.18
C GLU A 85 -20.24 3.07 -25.46
N VAL A 86 -19.37 3.47 -26.39
CA VAL A 86 -18.11 2.74 -26.66
C VAL A 86 -17.20 2.80 -25.44
N SER A 87 -16.99 3.99 -24.87
CA SER A 87 -16.14 4.14 -23.68
C SER A 87 -16.65 3.31 -22.49
N GLN A 88 -17.97 3.24 -22.29
CA GLN A 88 -18.56 2.45 -21.21
C GLN A 88 -18.43 0.95 -21.46
N SER A 89 -18.60 0.51 -22.71
CA SER A 89 -18.43 -0.89 -23.10
C SER A 89 -16.99 -1.36 -22.95
N GLU A 90 -16.01 -0.56 -23.38
CA GLU A 90 -14.59 -0.86 -23.21
C GLU A 90 -14.18 -0.87 -21.73
N ALA A 91 -14.69 0.07 -20.92
CA ALA A 91 -14.45 0.07 -19.48
C ALA A 91 -15.02 -1.20 -18.80
N ALA A 92 -16.19 -1.68 -19.23
CA ALA A 92 -16.79 -2.91 -18.73
C ALA A 92 -15.98 -4.15 -19.11
N ILE A 93 -15.46 -4.21 -20.34
CA ILE A 93 -14.60 -5.30 -20.81
C ILE A 93 -13.28 -5.32 -20.05
N LEU A 94 -12.62 -4.16 -19.88
CA LEU A 94 -11.38 -4.05 -19.11
C LEU A 94 -11.57 -4.39 -17.62
N GLY A 95 -12.77 -4.14 -17.08
CA GLY A 95 -13.13 -4.49 -15.70
C GLY A 95 -13.53 -5.94 -15.48
N SER A 96 -13.71 -6.74 -16.53
CA SER A 96 -14.19 -8.13 -16.43
C SER A 96 -13.19 -9.04 -15.71
N THR A 97 -13.73 -9.93 -14.88
CA THR A 97 -13.00 -10.94 -14.13
C THR A 97 -12.18 -11.86 -15.04
N GLU A 98 -12.73 -12.22 -16.19
CA GLU A 98 -12.09 -13.07 -17.19
C GLU A 98 -10.86 -12.41 -17.82
N VAL A 99 -10.95 -11.11 -18.13
CA VAL A 99 -9.82 -10.34 -18.67
C VAL A 99 -8.73 -10.23 -17.60
N LYS A 100 -9.10 -9.90 -16.35
CA LYS A 100 -8.16 -9.86 -15.22
C LYS A 100 -7.45 -11.20 -15.02
N GLN A 101 -8.19 -12.32 -15.04
CA GLN A 101 -7.61 -13.65 -14.87
C GLN A 101 -6.64 -13.99 -16.01
N ARG A 102 -7.02 -13.76 -17.28
CA ARG A 102 -6.16 -14.02 -18.44
C ARG A 102 -4.88 -13.18 -18.42
N VAL A 103 -4.96 -11.93 -17.97
CA VAL A 103 -3.78 -11.06 -17.82
C VAL A 103 -2.85 -11.61 -16.74
N ILE A 104 -3.38 -12.07 -15.60
CA ILE A 104 -2.58 -12.71 -14.53
C ILE A 104 -1.92 -13.99 -15.04
N GLU A 105 -2.63 -14.82 -15.80
CA GLU A 105 -2.09 -16.06 -16.37
C GLU A 105 -1.00 -15.78 -17.41
N ALA A 106 -1.18 -14.77 -18.27
CA ALA A 106 -0.24 -14.42 -19.33
C ALA A 106 1.05 -13.74 -18.81
N LEU A 107 0.90 -12.80 -17.88
CA LEU A 107 2.03 -12.04 -17.30
C LEU A 107 2.70 -12.80 -16.13
N GLY A 108 1.96 -13.72 -15.53
CA GLY A 108 2.37 -14.48 -14.37
C GLY A 108 1.99 -13.78 -13.04
N PRO A 109 1.51 -14.54 -12.04
CA PRO A 109 1.01 -13.99 -10.78
C PRO A 109 2.08 -13.30 -9.93
N ARG A 110 3.37 -13.57 -10.20
CA ARG A 110 4.50 -12.95 -9.47
C ARG A 110 4.57 -11.43 -9.65
N LEU A 111 4.12 -10.90 -10.79
CA LEU A 111 4.12 -9.45 -11.03
C LEU A 111 3.12 -8.73 -10.13
N PHE A 112 2.05 -9.41 -9.71
CA PHE A 112 0.99 -8.84 -8.87
C PHE A 112 1.19 -9.09 -7.38
N GLN A 113 2.06 -10.03 -7.01
CA GLN A 113 2.34 -10.41 -5.62
C GLN A 113 3.48 -9.61 -4.96
N GLY A 114 4.08 -8.67 -5.69
CA GLY A 114 5.24 -7.91 -5.21
C GLY A 114 6.44 -8.81 -4.89
N SER A 115 7.39 -8.31 -4.10
CA SER A 115 8.62 -9.04 -3.74
C SER A 115 8.40 -10.20 -2.75
N GLN A 116 7.18 -10.71 -2.61
CA GLN A 116 6.86 -11.85 -1.76
C GLN A 116 6.92 -13.14 -2.58
N PRO A 117 7.95 -13.99 -2.40
CA PRO A 117 7.93 -15.32 -2.99
C PRO A 117 6.79 -16.10 -2.34
N SER A 118 5.72 -16.35 -3.10
CA SER A 118 4.62 -17.18 -2.65
C SER A 118 5.05 -18.65 -2.69
N THR A 119 5.13 -19.31 -1.53
CA THR A 119 5.32 -20.77 -1.40
C THR A 119 4.08 -21.57 -1.81
N LYS A 120 2.98 -20.87 -2.16
CA LYS A 120 1.67 -21.45 -2.49
C LYS A 120 1.60 -21.99 -3.93
N SER A 121 0.61 -22.83 -4.21
CA SER A 121 0.37 -23.42 -5.53
C SER A 121 -0.05 -22.36 -6.57
N GLN A 122 0.24 -22.58 -7.87
CA GLN A 122 -0.14 -21.67 -8.96
C GLN A 122 -1.62 -21.18 -8.94
N PRO A 123 -2.64 -22.03 -8.70
CA PRO A 123 -4.03 -21.56 -8.69
C PRO A 123 -4.33 -20.61 -7.51
N GLU A 124 -3.73 -20.83 -6.35
CA GLU A 124 -3.88 -19.94 -5.19
C GLU A 124 -3.18 -18.60 -5.42
N GLN A 125 -2.06 -18.61 -6.16
CA GLN A 125 -1.35 -17.41 -6.56
C GLN A 125 -2.19 -16.51 -7.47
N VAL A 126 -2.93 -17.11 -8.41
CA VAL A 126 -3.85 -16.38 -9.29
C VAL A 126 -4.99 -15.75 -8.49
N GLN A 127 -5.60 -16.48 -7.55
CA GLN A 127 -6.65 -15.93 -6.70
C GLN A 127 -6.18 -14.78 -5.80
N ASP A 128 -4.97 -14.88 -5.23
CA ASP A 128 -4.43 -13.80 -4.41
C ASP A 128 -4.10 -12.56 -5.27
N ALA A 129 -3.64 -12.73 -6.52
CA ALA A 129 -3.46 -11.63 -7.47
C ALA A 129 -4.77 -10.96 -7.88
N MET A 130 -5.86 -11.72 -8.05
CA MET A 130 -7.18 -11.19 -8.38
C MET A 130 -7.76 -10.26 -7.31
N LYS A 131 -7.35 -10.39 -6.03
CA LYS A 131 -7.80 -9.49 -4.95
C LYS A 131 -7.16 -8.09 -5.01
N VAL A 132 -6.08 -7.94 -5.77
CA VAL A 132 -5.31 -6.69 -5.89
C VAL A 132 -5.82 -5.81 -7.04
N LEU A 133 -6.53 -6.40 -8.02
CA LEU A 133 -7.03 -5.75 -9.23
C LEU A 133 -8.53 -5.42 -9.14
#